data_AF-A0A966V8V1-F1
#
_entry.id   AF-A0A966V8V1-F1
#
_cell.length_a   1.000
_cell.length_b   1.000
_cell.length_c   1.000
_cell.angle_alpha   90.00
_cell.angle_beta   90.00
_cell.angle_gamma   90.00
#
_symmetry.space_group_name_H-M   'P 1'
#
loop_
_entity.id
_entity.type
_entity.pdbx_description
1 polymer ?
#
loop_
_entity_poly.entity_id
_entity_poly.type
_entity_poly.pdbx_seq_one_letter_code
_entity_poly.pdbx_strand_id
1 'polypeptide(L)' 'MTNLADPTNAQDAATKAYVDAARSGLDVKASVRVATTANITLSGTQTIDGVSVIAGDRVLVKNQSTAS' A
#
# COMPACT_ATOMS: atom_id res chain seq x y z
N MET A 1 13.39 15.10 26.80
CA MET A 1 14.63 14.30 26.62
C MET A 1 15.13 14.57 25.20
N THR A 2 16.33 15.13 25.04
CA THR A 2 16.84 15.64 23.75
C THR A 2 18.13 14.94 23.27
N ASN A 3 18.43 13.74 23.78
CA ASN A 3 19.65 13.00 23.44
C ASN A 3 19.44 11.48 23.50
N LEU A 4 18.35 11.00 22.92
CA LEU A 4 18.11 9.57 22.77
C LEU A 4 18.78 9.12 21.47
N ALA A 5 19.64 8.09 21.53
CA ALA A 5 20.26 7.49 20.35
C ALA A 5 19.23 6.69 19.55
N ASP A 6 19.54 6.34 18.30
CA ASP A 6 18.62 5.56 17.47
C ASP A 6 18.34 4.19 18.12
N PRO A 7 17.07 3.74 18.11
CA PRO A 7 16.68 2.47 18.73
C PRO A 7 17.36 1.29 18.04
N THR A 8 17.90 0.36 18.82
CA THR A 8 18.56 -0.86 18.32
C THR A 8 17.83 -2.12 18.78
N ASN A 9 17.19 -2.10 19.94
CA ASN A 9 16.30 -3.15 20.43
C ASN A 9 14.83 -2.80 20.17
N ALA A 10 13.98 -3.82 20.06
CA ALA A 10 12.55 -3.65 19.79
C ALA A 10 11.79 -2.83 20.85
N GLN A 11 12.31 -2.78 22.09
CA GLN A 11 11.70 -2.05 23.21
C GLN A 11 12.32 -0.67 23.43
N ASP A 12 13.31 -0.26 22.62
CA ASP A 12 13.93 1.05 22.74
C ASP A 12 12.92 2.14 22.32
N ALA A 13 12.93 3.25 23.04
CA ALA A 13 12.13 4.41 22.64
C ALA A 13 12.65 4.95 21.30
N ALA A 14 11.76 5.11 20.31
CA ALA A 14 12.14 5.62 19.00
C ALA A 14 12.28 7.15 19.03
N THR A 15 13.37 7.67 18.47
CA THR A 15 13.54 9.10 18.26
C THR A 15 12.65 9.57 17.11
N LYS A 16 12.15 10.81 17.16
CA LYS A 16 11.39 11.39 16.03
C LYS A 16 12.22 11.38 14.75
N ALA A 17 13.54 11.61 14.85
CA ALA A 17 14.47 11.55 13.73
C ALA A 17 14.53 10.15 13.09
N TYR A 18 14.59 9.09 13.90
CA TYR A 18 14.54 7.71 13.42
C TYR A 18 13.21 7.40 12.72
N VAL A 19 12.08 7.81 13.30
CA VAL A 19 10.75 7.61 12.71
C VAL A 19 10.60 8.38 11.38
N ASP A 20 11.09 9.62 11.31
CA ASP A 20 11.03 10.42 10.09
C ASP A 20 11.95 9.84 8.99
N ALA A 21 13.15 9.37 9.35
CA ALA A 21 14.08 8.71 8.44
C ALA A 21 13.52 7.38 7.91
N ALA A 22 12.92 6.55 8.76
CA ALA A 22 12.28 5.30 8.34
C ALA A 22 11.09 5.53 7.40
N ARG A 23 10.42 6.69 7.50
CA ARG A 23 9.33 7.09 6.61
C ARG A 23 9.82 7.74 5.32
N SER A 24 11.02 8.32 5.32
CA SER A 24 11.64 8.93 4.15
C SER A 24 12.04 7.86 3.15
N GLY A 25 11.26 7.73 2.06
CA GLY A 25 11.49 6.75 1.00
C GLY A 25 10.34 5.76 0.80
N LEU A 26 9.36 5.74 1.72
CA LEU A 26 8.13 4.97 1.53
C LEU A 26 7.17 5.75 0.62
N ASP A 27 7.08 5.35 -0.65
CA ASP A 27 6.03 5.82 -1.55
C ASP A 27 4.73 5.04 -1.28
N VAL A 28 4.04 5.43 -0.21
CA VAL A 28 2.81 4.79 0.24
C VAL A 28 1.67 5.14 -0.71
N LYS A 29 1.11 4.13 -1.38
CA LYS A 29 -0.11 4.30 -2.17
C LYS A 29 -1.33 4.27 -1.27
N ALA A 30 -2.35 5.04 -1.64
CA ALA A 30 -3.67 4.93 -1.02
C ALA A 30 -4.22 3.50 -1.12
N SER A 31 -4.96 3.10 -0.10
CA SER A 31 -5.60 1.79 -0.01
C SER A 31 -6.40 1.44 -1.27
N VAL A 32 -6.39 0.16 -1.63
CA VAL A 32 -7.19 -0.37 -2.73
C VAL A 32 -8.46 -0.99 -2.17
N ARG A 33 -9.56 -0.88 -2.93
CA ARG A 33 -10.84 -1.49 -2.59
C ARG A 33 -10.82 -2.99 -2.77
N VAL A 34 -10.15 -3.46 -3.82
CA VAL A 34 -10.04 -4.88 -4.19
C VAL A 34 -8.71 -5.16 -4.87
N ALA A 35 -8.30 -6.43 -4.85
CA ALA A 35 -7.19 -6.94 -5.63
C ALA A 35 -7.69 -8.01 -6.61
N THR A 36 -7.11 -8.05 -7.81
CA THR A 36 -7.47 -9.06 -8.82
C THR A 36 -7.06 -10.45 -8.37
N THR A 37 -7.96 -11.43 -8.46
CA THR A 37 -7.69 -12.86 -8.23
C THR A 37 -7.39 -13.62 -9.53
N ALA A 38 -7.78 -13.07 -10.68
CA ALA A 38 -7.48 -13.57 -12.03
C ALA A 38 -7.30 -12.40 -13.01
N ASN A 39 -7.04 -12.72 -14.29
CA ASN A 39 -7.07 -11.73 -15.37
C ASN A 39 -8.45 -11.07 -15.44
N ILE A 40 -8.44 -9.75 -15.61
CA ILE A 40 -9.62 -8.93 -15.85
C ILE A 40 -9.48 -8.12 -17.14
N THR A 41 -10.59 -7.72 -17.74
CA THR A 41 -10.58 -6.70 -18.80
C THR A 41 -10.36 -5.34 -18.15
N LEU A 42 -9.31 -4.60 -18.53
CA LEU A 42 -9.04 -3.28 -17.95
C LEU A 42 -9.95 -2.20 -18.56
N SER A 43 -11.26 -2.34 -18.37
CA SER A 43 -12.27 -1.44 -18.94
C SER A 43 -13.42 -1.21 -17.97
N GLY A 44 -13.68 0.06 -17.63
CA GLY A 44 -14.85 0.45 -16.87
C GLY A 44 -14.98 -0.21 -15.48
N THR A 45 -16.19 -0.11 -14.93
CA THR A 45 -16.56 -0.74 -13.65
C THR A 45 -16.94 -2.20 -13.87
N GLN A 46 -16.52 -3.07 -12.98
CA GLN A 46 -16.79 -4.51 -13.05
C GLN A 46 -16.86 -5.13 -11.67
N THR A 47 -17.20 -6.41 -11.60
CA THR A 47 -17.12 -7.17 -10.35
C THR A 47 -15.77 -7.88 -10.28
N ILE A 48 -15.03 -7.65 -9.20
CA ILE A 48 -13.72 -8.26 -8.93
C ILE A 48 -13.81 -8.88 -7.55
N ASP A 49 -13.48 -10.18 -7.46
CA ASP A 49 -13.55 -10.93 -6.20
C ASP A 49 -14.91 -10.81 -5.48
N GLY A 50 -16.00 -10.85 -6.26
CA GLY A 50 -17.37 -10.71 -5.75
C GLY A 50 -17.79 -9.28 -5.36
N VAL A 51 -16.89 -8.31 -5.46
CA VAL A 51 -17.18 -6.90 -5.14
C VAL A 51 -17.36 -6.10 -6.43
N SER A 52 -18.51 -5.42 -6.55
CA SER A 52 -18.74 -4.46 -7.64
C SER A 52 -17.96 -3.18 -7.35
N VAL A 53 -17.00 -2.83 -8.23
CA VAL A 53 -16.25 -1.58 -8.12
C VAL A 53 -16.98 -0.46 -8.84
N ILE A 54 -16.91 0.75 -8.29
CA ILE A 54 -17.47 1.96 -8.91
C ILE A 54 -16.37 2.91 -9.39
N ALA A 55 -16.74 3.92 -10.17
CA ALA A 55 -15.81 4.95 -10.61
C ALA A 55 -15.15 5.63 -9.39
N GLY A 56 -13.81 5.70 -9.39
CA GLY A 56 -13.02 6.24 -8.29
C GLY A 56 -12.47 5.18 -7.32
N ASP A 57 -12.97 3.95 -7.34
CA ASP A 57 -12.37 2.86 -6.56
C ASP A 57 -10.98 2.49 -7.13
N ARG A 58 -10.00 2.33 -6.23
CA ARG A 58 -8.68 1.80 -6.60
C ARG A 58 -8.70 0.28 -6.61
N VAL A 59 -8.25 -0.32 -7.71
CA VAL A 59 -8.08 -1.76 -7.87
C VAL A 59 -6.59 -2.09 -7.94
N LEU A 60 -6.11 -3.04 -7.12
CA LEU A 60 -4.78 -3.60 -7.28
C LEU A 60 -4.81 -4.71 -8.33
N VAL A 61 -4.20 -4.43 -9.48
CA VAL A 61 -4.10 -5.36 -10.60
C VAL A 61 -2.80 -6.15 -10.47
N LYS A 62 -2.84 -7.26 -9.72
CA LYS A 62 -1.66 -8.09 -9.41
C LYS A 62 -1.61 -9.45 -10.11
N ASN A 63 -2.73 -9.91 -10.67
CA ASN A 63 -2.85 -11.25 -11.28
C ASN A 63 -3.09 -11.13 -12.80
N GLN A 64 -2.48 -10.14 -13.44
CA GLN A 64 -2.51 -9.98 -14.90
C GLN A 64 -1.35 -10.72 -15.56
N SER A 65 -1.66 -11.54 -16.56
CA SER A 65 -0.66 -12.21 -17.40
C SER A 65 -0.30 -11.41 -18.65
N THR A 66 -1.19 -10.53 -19.10
CA THR A 66 -1.01 -9.75 -20.33
C THR A 66 -0.95 -8.27 -19.99
N ALA A 67 0.13 -7.62 -20.42
CA ALA A 67 0.19 -6.16 -20.39
C ALA A 67 -0.83 -5.63 -21.42
N SER A 68 -1.80 -4.84 -20.95
CA SER A 68 -2.78 -4.16 -21.81
C SER A 68 -2.27 -2.78 -22.22
#